data_AF-A0A699L6A4-F1
#
_entry.id   AF-A0A699L6A4-F1
#
_cell.length_a   1.000
_cell.length_b   1.000
_cell.length_c   1.000
_cell.angle_alpha   90.00
_cell.angle_beta   90.00
_cell.angle_gamma   90.00
#
_symmetry.space_group_name_H-M   'P 1'
#
loop_
_entity.id
_entity.type
_entity.pdbx_description
1 polymer ?
#
loop_
_entity_poly.entity_id
_entity_poly.type
_entity_poly.pdbx_seq_one_letter_code
_entity_poly.pdbx_strand_id
1 'polypeptide(L)'
;MANLECRMYESHFPEVDMAVMIQVKSIGEMCAYVSLLEYNNIEGMILLSELSRRHIRSINSLIKVGRTEPVMVLHVDEEKGYVDLSKR
;
A
#
# COMPACT_ATOMS: atom_id res chain seq x y z
N MET A 1 23.29 -11.98 -12.13
CA MET A 1 21.85 -11.84 -12.39
C MET A 1 21.53 -10.37 -12.28
N ALA A 2 21.08 -9.73 -13.35
CA ALA A 2 20.70 -8.32 -13.29
C ALA A 2 19.47 -8.21 -12.38
N ASN A 3 19.56 -7.39 -11.33
CA ASN A 3 18.36 -6.97 -10.60
C ASN A 3 17.61 -6.02 -11.54
N LEU A 4 16.58 -6.53 -12.22
CA LEU A 4 15.62 -5.73 -13.01
C LEU A 4 14.61 -5.02 -12.08
N GLU A 5 15.10 -4.54 -10.94
CA GLU A 5 14.31 -3.73 -10.02
C GLU A 5 14.36 -2.29 -10.52
N CYS A 6 13.50 -2.01 -11.51
CA CYS A 6 13.35 -0.68 -12.08
C CYS A 6 12.09 -0.02 -11.52
N ARG A 7 12.26 1.18 -10.94
CA ARG A 7 11.17 2.08 -10.56
C ARG A 7 10.57 2.76 -11.80
N MET A 8 9.26 2.96 -11.82
CA MET A 8 8.57 3.59 -12.96
C MET A 8 8.74 5.11 -13.00
N TYR A 9 9.03 5.73 -11.85
CA TYR A 9 9.21 7.18 -11.69
C TYR A 9 10.63 7.50 -11.20
N GLU A 10 11.11 8.71 -11.48
CA GLU A 10 12.41 9.20 -10.99
C GLU A 10 12.42 9.33 -9.46
N SER A 11 11.29 9.79 -8.89
CA SER A 11 11.07 9.90 -7.46
C SER A 11 11.15 8.55 -6.77
N HIS A 12 11.84 8.50 -5.64
CA HIS A 12 11.98 7.28 -4.86
C HIS A 12 10.71 6.93 -4.09
N PHE A 13 10.00 7.95 -3.61
CA PHE A 13 8.73 7.84 -2.89
C PHE A 13 7.61 8.56 -3.64
N PRO A 14 6.35 8.13 -3.48
CA PRO A 14 5.19 8.87 -3.99
C PRO A 14 4.99 10.18 -3.23
N GLU A 15 4.21 11.08 -3.81
CA GLU A 15 3.76 12.30 -3.13
C GLU A 15 2.50 12.05 -2.30
N VAL A 16 2.25 12.88 -1.28
CA VAL A 16 1.01 12.85 -0.50
C VAL A 16 -0.18 13.19 -1.41
N ASP A 17 -1.34 12.57 -1.17
CA ASP A 17 -2.58 12.68 -1.98
C ASP A 17 -2.49 12.01 -3.37
N MET A 18 -1.38 11.36 -3.69
CA MET A 18 -1.23 10.63 -4.95
C MET A 18 -1.93 9.26 -4.90
N ALA A 19 -2.59 8.88 -6.00
CA ALA A 19 -3.13 7.54 -6.17
C ALA A 19 -2.05 6.59 -6.70
N VAL A 20 -1.81 5.48 -6.00
CA VAL A 20 -0.78 4.48 -6.33
C VAL A 20 -1.38 3.07 -6.36
N MET A 21 -0.81 2.23 -7.22
CA MET A 21 -1.17 0.82 -7.34
C MET A 21 -0.38 -0.01 -6.33
N ILE A 22 -1.09 -0.60 -5.39
CA ILE A 22 -0.52 -1.51 -4.39
C ILE A 22 -0.89 -2.95 -4.65
N GLN A 23 -0.07 -3.86 -4.15
CA GLN A 23 -0.38 -5.27 -4.01
C GLN A 23 -0.40 -5.66 -2.54
N VAL A 24 -1.44 -6.39 -2.12
CA VAL A 24 -1.55 -6.83 -0.73
C VAL A 24 -0.61 -8.00 -0.48
N LYS A 25 0.34 -7.87 0.45
CA LYS A 25 1.25 -8.96 0.84
C LYS A 25 0.68 -9.80 1.97
N SER A 26 0.20 -9.14 3.03
CA SER A 26 -0.32 -9.84 4.20
C SER A 26 -1.33 -8.99 4.94
N ILE A 27 -2.23 -9.64 5.66
CA ILE A 27 -3.26 -8.98 6.45
C ILE A 27 -2.93 -9.27 7.91
N GLY A 28 -2.59 -8.23 8.66
CA GLY A 28 -2.41 -8.30 10.11
C GLY A 28 -3.71 -8.06 10.87
N GLU A 29 -3.64 -8.12 12.20
CA GLU A 29 -4.79 -7.92 13.08
C GLU A 29 -5.26 -6.45 13.15
N MET A 30 -4.35 -5.49 12.98
CA MET A 30 -4.64 -4.05 13.05
C MET A 30 -4.38 -3.32 11.72
N CYS A 31 -3.41 -3.79 10.94
CA CYS A 31 -2.96 -3.17 9.69
C CYS A 31 -2.81 -4.22 8.58
N ALA A 32 -3.02 -3.83 7.34
CA ALA A 32 -2.70 -4.63 6.16
C ALA A 32 -1.36 -4.17 5.56
N TYR A 33 -0.45 -5.11 5.32
CA TYR A 33 0.83 -4.87 4.69
C TYR A 33 0.69 -4.99 3.18
N VAL A 34 1.13 -3.96 2.48
CA VAL A 34 1.05 -3.88 1.02
C VAL A 34 2.39 -3.48 0.43
N SER A 35 2.57 -3.72 -0.86
CA SER A 35 3.76 -3.31 -1.61
C SER A 35 3.36 -2.42 -2.77
N LEU A 36 4.02 -1.28 -2.91
CA LEU A 36 3.79 -0.32 -4.00
C LEU A 36 4.51 -0.82 -5.26
N LEU A 37 3.76 -1.25 -6.27
CA LEU A 37 4.36 -1.87 -7.46
C LEU A 37 5.11 -0.84 -8.33
N GLU A 38 4.68 0.41 -8.32
CA GLU A 38 5.25 1.49 -9.14
C GLU A 38 6.59 2.03 -8.59
N TYR A 39 6.80 1.89 -7.28
CA TYR A 39 7.94 2.42 -6.54
C TYR A 39 8.78 1.28 -5.96
N ASN A 40 9.23 0.36 -6.81
CA ASN A 40 10.18 -0.69 -6.42
C ASN A 40 9.72 -1.60 -5.26
N ASN A 41 8.41 -1.89 -5.16
CA ASN A 41 7.82 -2.72 -4.11
C ASN A 41 8.06 -2.21 -2.68
N ILE A 42 8.17 -0.88 -2.49
CA ILE A 42 8.22 -0.26 -1.17
C ILE A 42 7.09 -0.77 -0.28
N GLU A 43 7.39 -0.96 0.99
CA GLU A 43 6.45 -1.44 1.98
C GLU A 43 5.50 -0.30 2.40
N GLY A 44 4.21 -0.55 2.25
CA GLY A 44 3.15 0.32 2.71
C GLY A 44 2.28 -0.39 3.74
N MET A 45 1.60 0.40 4.56
CA MET A 45 0.59 -0.10 5.48
C MET A 45 -0.73 0.62 5.28
N ILE A 46 -1.80 -0.15 5.33
CA ILE A 46 -3.17 0.38 5.33
C ILE A 46 -3.80 0.01 6.67
N LEU A 47 -4.28 1.01 7.39
CA LEU A 47 -5.05 0.80 8.61
C LEU A 47 -6.41 0.15 8.26
N LEU A 48 -6.85 -0.84 9.04
CA LEU A 48 -8.16 -1.48 8.83
C LEU A 48 -9.32 -0.47 8.95
N SER A 49 -9.15 0.60 9.73
CA SER A 49 -10.09 1.72 9.84
C SER A 49 -10.21 2.53 8.54
N GLU A 50 -9.14 2.59 7.75
CA GLU A 50 -9.08 3.32 6.48
C GLU A 50 -9.47 2.46 5.26
N LEU A 51 -9.79 1.17 5.50
CA LEU A 51 -10.21 0.23 4.48
C LEU A 51 -11.68 0.38 4.06
N SER A 52 -12.54 0.72 5.03
CA SER A 52 -13.98 0.78 4.82
C SER A 52 -14.66 1.63 5.89
N ARG A 53 -15.65 2.45 5.48
CA ARG A 53 -16.44 3.29 6.39
C ARG A 53 -17.46 2.51 7.24
N ARG A 54 -17.69 1.22 6.94
CA ARG A 54 -18.69 0.37 7.60
C ARG A 54 -18.03 -0.79 8.32
N HIS A 55 -18.66 -1.27 9.40
CA HIS A 55 -18.20 -2.44 10.15
C HIS A 55 -18.01 -3.65 9.23
N ILE A 56 -16.79 -4.17 9.24
CA ILE A 56 -16.37 -5.27 8.38
C ILE A 56 -16.86 -6.58 8.99
N ARG A 57 -17.74 -7.32 8.30
CA ARG A 57 -18.12 -8.69 8.74
C ARG A 57 -17.00 -9.69 8.50
N SER A 58 -16.21 -9.49 7.45
CA SER A 58 -15.08 -10.34 7.10
C SER A 58 -14.06 -9.56 6.28
N ILE A 59 -12.85 -9.43 6.80
CA ILE A 59 -11.73 -8.73 6.15
C ILE A 59 -11.35 -9.44 4.84
N ASN A 60 -11.40 -10.78 4.85
CA ASN A 60 -11.03 -11.63 3.72
C ASN A 60 -11.92 -11.46 2.47
N SER A 61 -13.12 -10.88 2.63
CA SER A 61 -14.02 -10.60 1.51
C SER A 61 -13.70 -9.28 0.80
N LEU A 62 -13.10 -8.33 1.52
CA LEU A 62 -12.78 -7.00 1.00
C LEU A 62 -11.38 -6.95 0.41
N ILE A 63 -10.43 -7.58 1.08
CA ILE A 63 -9.04 -7.60 0.66
C ILE A 63 -8.54 -9.04 0.67
N LYS A 64 -7.88 -9.40 -0.43
CA LYS A 64 -7.26 -10.70 -0.63
C LYS A 64 -5.77 -10.50 -0.88
N VAL A 65 -4.94 -11.32 -0.24
CA VAL A 65 -3.50 -11.36 -0.49
C VAL A 65 -3.24 -11.60 -1.98
N GLY A 66 -2.29 -10.85 -2.54
CA GLY A 66 -1.88 -10.88 -3.95
C GLY A 66 -2.74 -10.04 -4.89
N ARG A 67 -3.89 -9.51 -4.42
CA ARG A 67 -4.73 -8.63 -5.24
C ARG A 67 -4.12 -7.24 -5.32
N THR A 68 -4.21 -6.63 -6.49
CA THR A 68 -3.82 -5.25 -6.72
C THR A 68 -5.03 -4.33 -6.63
N GLU A 69 -4.88 -3.22 -5.91
CA GLU A 69 -5.94 -2.22 -5.74
C GLU A 69 -5.31 -0.81 -5.76
N PRO A 70 -6.00 0.21 -6.30
CA PRO A 70 -5.57 1.59 -6.19
C PRO A 70 -5.89 2.13 -4.79
N VAL A 71 -4.94 2.84 -4.19
CA VAL A 71 -5.08 3.51 -2.89
C VAL A 71 -4.45 4.89 -2.94
N MET A 72 -4.82 5.76 -2.01
CA MET A 72 -4.28 7.11 -1.88
C MET A 72 -3.21 7.16 -0.79
N VAL A 73 -2.13 7.89 -1.05
CA VAL A 73 -1.05 8.12 -0.10
C VAL A 73 -1.47 9.21 0.90
N LEU A 74 -1.48 8.87 2.19
CA LEU A 74 -1.76 9.83 3.26
C LEU A 74 -0.50 10.50 3.78
N HIS A 75 0.55 9.71 4.00
CA HIS A 75 1.80 10.19 4.56
C HIS A 75 2.96 9.32 4.08
N VAL A 76 4.14 9.93 3.97
CA VAL A 76 5.35 9.28 3.48
C VAL A 76 6.47 9.60 4.47
N ASP A 77 6.99 8.57 5.12
CA ASP A 77 8.17 8.67 5.97
C ASP A 77 9.39 8.21 5.18
N GLU A 78 10.08 9.14 4.52
CA GLU A 78 11.27 8.84 3.72
C GLU A 78 12.44 8.29 4.56
N GLU A 79 12.52 8.67 5.84
CA GLU A 79 13.59 8.23 6.76
C GLU A 79 13.45 6.76 7.16
N LYS A 80 12.20 6.29 7.33
CA LYS A 80 11.91 4.92 7.74
C LYS A 80 11.54 4.02 6.56
N GLY A 81 11.21 4.60 5.41
CA GLY A 81 10.78 3.88 4.22
C GLY A 81 9.36 3.33 4.32
N TYR A 82 8.50 3.93 5.14
CA TYR A 82 7.11 3.52 5.28
C TYR A 82 6.16 4.52 4.62
N VAL A 83 5.11 3.98 3.99
CA VAL A 83 4.05 4.78 3.38
C VAL A 83 2.72 4.41 4.03
N ASP A 84 2.05 5.42 4.58
CA ASP A 84 0.70 5.31 5.11
C ASP A 84 -0.30 5.53 3.97
N LEU A 85 -1.21 4.58 3.83
CA LEU A 85 -2.10 4.47 2.69
C LEU A 85 -3.55 4.39 3.17
N SER A 86 -4.47 4.93 2.38
CA SER A 86 -5.90 4.88 2.66
C SER A 86 -6.71 4.54 1.40
N LYS A 87 -7.84 3.86 1.61
CA LYS A 87 -8.81 3.49 0.56
C LYS A 87 -10.12 4.30 0.67
N ARG A 88 -10.14 5.36 1.50
CA ARG A 88 -11.35 6.04 1.94
C ARG A 88 -11.99 7.00 0.93
#